data_AF-A0A937Z1F3-F1
#
_entry.id   AF-A0A937Z1F3-F1
#
_cell.length_a   1.000
_cell.length_b   1.000
_cell.length_c   1.000
_cell.angle_alpha   90.00
_cell.angle_beta   90.00
_cell.angle_gamma   90.00
#
_symmetry.space_group_name_H-M   'P 1'
#
loop_
_entity.id
_entity.type
_entity.pdbx_description
1 polymer ?
#
loop_
_entity_poly.entity_id
_entity_poly.type
_entity_poly.pdbx_seq_one_letter_code
_entity_poly.pdbx_strand_id
1 'polypeptide(L)'
;MAKPILPSRLQADMPVGVAAGRLLDAKRAEVLKFVEPALTGDVDGIHDLRIAVKRLRETMRLFRPLFPRRRGKELLALVDQLNDGLGAVRDRDVLGEHAEALRTEVPEAEALLTGLQGVWSGERSASLLDLQGLWERLAKTER
;
A
#
# COMPACT_ATOMS: atom_id res chain seq x y z
N MET A 1 0.90 4.96 -11.95
CA MET A 1 0.60 5.81 -10.76
C MET A 1 -0.91 6.01 -10.63
N ALA A 2 -1.48 5.44 -9.57
CA ALA A 2 -2.90 5.43 -9.27
C ALA A 2 -3.49 6.85 -9.17
N LYS A 3 -4.37 7.19 -10.10
CA LYS A 3 -5.17 8.42 -10.03
C LYS A 3 -6.11 8.35 -8.82
N PRO A 4 -6.23 9.40 -8.00
CA PRO A 4 -7.15 9.40 -6.88
C PRO A 4 -8.60 9.33 -7.39
N ILE A 5 -9.39 8.42 -6.82
CA ILE A 5 -10.84 8.40 -6.93
C ILE A 5 -11.37 9.50 -6.01
N LEU A 6 -11.93 10.54 -6.62
CA LEU A 6 -12.63 11.57 -5.89
C LEU A 6 -14.06 11.10 -5.62
N PRO A 7 -14.59 11.21 -4.40
CA PRO A 7 -15.99 10.87 -4.15
C PRO A 7 -16.88 11.80 -4.98
N SER A 8 -17.90 11.21 -5.62
CA SER A 8 -18.92 12.01 -6.29
C SER A 8 -19.80 12.74 -5.27
N ARG A 9 -20.19 13.97 -5.59
CA ARG A 9 -21.19 14.77 -4.84
C ARG A 9 -20.79 15.12 -3.40
N LEU A 10 -19.58 15.63 -3.16
CA LEU A 10 -19.29 16.38 -1.93
C LEU A 10 -19.93 17.78 -2.01
N GLN A 11 -20.55 18.22 -0.92
CA GLN A 11 -21.20 19.52 -0.79
C GLN A 11 -20.73 20.19 0.51
N ALA A 12 -20.63 21.53 0.51
CA ALA A 12 -20.06 22.29 1.63
C ALA A 12 -20.91 22.23 2.91
N ASP A 13 -22.21 22.03 2.77
CA ASP A 13 -23.21 21.93 3.84
C ASP A 13 -23.46 20.48 4.32
N MET A 14 -22.75 19.51 3.74
CA MET A 14 -22.90 18.10 4.10
C MET A 14 -22.47 17.84 5.55
N PRO A 15 -23.24 17.03 6.33
CA PRO A 15 -22.80 16.61 7.65
C PRO A 15 -21.44 15.91 7.59
N VAL A 16 -20.52 16.28 8.49
CA VAL A 16 -19.12 15.82 8.44
C VAL A 16 -18.98 14.29 8.42
N GLY A 17 -19.84 13.57 9.14
CA GLY A 17 -19.85 12.10 9.13
C GLY A 17 -20.22 11.50 7.78
N VAL A 18 -21.15 12.13 7.04
CA VAL A 18 -21.55 11.70 5.69
C VAL A 18 -20.42 11.97 4.70
N ALA A 19 -19.78 13.14 4.79
CA ALA A 19 -18.63 13.48 3.96
C ALA A 19 -17.45 12.53 4.21
N ALA A 20 -17.16 12.23 5.48
CA ALA A 20 -16.12 11.29 5.89
C ALA A 20 -16.39 9.88 5.35
N GLY A 21 -17.63 9.38 5.47
CA GLY A 21 -18.03 8.07 4.91
C GLY A 21 -17.78 7.99 3.41
N ARG A 22 -18.24 8.99 2.64
CA ARG A 22 -18.03 9.04 1.18
C ARG A 22 -16.55 9.04 0.80
N LEU A 23 -15.73 9.80 1.52
CA LEU A 23 -14.28 9.85 1.28
C LEU A 23 -13.62 8.51 1.58
N LEU A 24 -13.95 7.88 2.71
CA LEU A 24 -13.44 6.57 3.11
C LEU A 24 -13.86 5.48 2.11
N ASP A 25 -15.10 5.48 1.65
CA ASP A 25 -15.59 4.54 0.64
C ASP A 25 -14.83 4.68 -0.68
N ALA A 26 -14.58 5.92 -1.12
CA ALA A 26 -13.78 6.18 -2.31
C ALA A 26 -12.34 5.67 -2.16
N LYS A 27 -11.71 5.88 -0.99
CA LYS A 27 -10.36 5.37 -0.74
C LYS A 27 -10.33 3.84 -0.62
N ARG A 28 -11.35 3.23 -0.01
CA ARG A 28 -11.49 1.77 0.05
C ARG A 28 -11.62 1.18 -1.35
N ALA A 29 -12.40 1.81 -2.23
CA ALA A 29 -12.52 1.39 -3.63
C ALA A 29 -11.18 1.48 -4.38
N GLU A 30 -10.37 2.51 -4.13
CA GLU A 30 -9.00 2.59 -4.66
C GLU A 30 -8.15 1.40 -4.20
N VAL A 31 -8.15 1.09 -2.90
CA VAL A 31 -7.39 -0.05 -2.36
C VAL A 31 -7.81 -1.33 -3.07
N LEU A 32 -9.10 -1.65 -3.09
CA LEU A 32 -9.61 -2.89 -3.66
C LEU A 32 -9.28 -3.06 -5.15
N LYS A 33 -9.17 -1.96 -5.90
CA LYS A 33 -8.79 -1.99 -7.33
C LYS A 33 -7.41 -2.58 -7.56
N PHE A 34 -6.46 -2.38 -6.65
CA PHE A 34 -5.06 -2.76 -6.83
C PHE A 34 -4.63 -3.97 -5.99
N VAL A 35 -5.56 -4.57 -5.24
CA VAL A 35 -5.27 -5.78 -4.44
C VAL A 35 -4.78 -6.92 -5.31
N GLU A 36 -5.56 -7.31 -6.32
CA GLU A 36 -5.22 -8.46 -7.16
C GLU A 36 -3.84 -8.31 -7.85
N PRO A 37 -3.53 -7.21 -8.56
CA PRO A 37 -2.22 -7.08 -9.20
C PRO A 37 -1.08 -7.01 -8.18
N ALA A 38 -1.27 -6.35 -7.03
CA ALA A 38 -0.26 -6.33 -5.98
C ALA A 38 0.03 -7.74 -5.42
N LEU A 39 -1.02 -8.54 -5.19
CA LEU A 39 -0.88 -9.87 -4.62
C LEU A 39 -0.32 -10.90 -5.61
N THR A 40 -0.44 -10.68 -6.91
CA THR A 40 0.29 -11.48 -7.92
C THR A 40 1.77 -11.09 -8.03
N GLY A 41 2.19 -10.05 -7.31
CA GLY A 41 3.58 -9.59 -7.23
C GLY A 41 3.97 -8.56 -8.29
N ASP A 42 2.99 -8.04 -9.04
CA ASP A 42 3.21 -6.98 -10.03
C ASP A 42 3.78 -5.71 -9.37
N VAL A 43 4.86 -5.19 -9.94
CA VAL A 43 5.60 -4.04 -9.37
C VAL A 43 4.74 -2.78 -9.36
N ASP A 44 4.01 -2.53 -10.46
CA ASP A 44 3.12 -1.37 -10.58
C ASP A 44 1.90 -1.53 -9.66
N GLY A 45 1.36 -2.74 -9.53
CA GLY A 45 0.31 -3.12 -8.60
C GLY A 45 0.69 -2.85 -7.15
N ILE A 46 1.89 -3.29 -6.72
CA ILE A 46 2.44 -3.01 -5.39
C ILE A 46 2.56 -1.50 -5.16
N HIS A 47 3.12 -0.76 -6.13
CA HIS A 47 3.28 0.68 -6.05
C HIS A 47 1.92 1.40 -5.93
N ASP A 48 0.97 1.07 -6.79
CA ASP A 48 -0.34 1.70 -6.84
C ASP A 48 -1.19 1.35 -5.61
N LEU A 49 -1.13 0.10 -5.12
CA LEU A 49 -1.77 -0.30 -3.87
C LEU A 49 -1.17 0.44 -2.67
N ARG A 50 0.16 0.58 -2.59
CA ARG A 50 0.84 1.36 -1.53
C ARG A 50 0.35 2.80 -1.50
N ILE A 51 0.20 3.43 -2.66
CA ILE A 51 -0.35 4.79 -2.77
C ILE A 51 -1.81 4.83 -2.27
N ALA A 52 -2.65 3.88 -2.70
CA ALA A 52 -4.05 3.82 -2.30
C ALA A 52 -4.20 3.62 -0.77
N VAL A 53 -3.44 2.70 -0.19
CA VAL A 53 -3.44 2.41 1.26
C VAL A 53 -2.94 3.60 2.06
N LYS A 54 -1.87 4.28 1.61
CA LYS A 54 -1.41 5.53 2.22
C LYS A 54 -2.53 6.58 2.25
N ARG A 55 -3.23 6.79 1.13
CA ARG A 55 -4.35 7.74 1.06
C ARG A 55 -5.50 7.37 1.99
N LEU A 56 -5.85 6.08 2.06
CA LEU A 56 -6.86 5.58 3.01
C LEU A 56 -6.44 5.88 4.44
N ARG A 57 -5.19 5.57 4.81
CA ARG A 57 -4.64 5.82 6.14
C ARG A 57 -4.73 7.28 6.54
N GLU A 58 -4.25 8.19 5.69
CA GLU A 58 -4.28 9.62 6.01
C GLU A 58 -5.73 10.15 6.10
N THR A 59 -6.64 9.63 5.28
CA THR A 59 -8.08 9.95 5.37
C THR A 59 -8.68 9.46 6.69
N MET A 60 -8.33 8.25 7.14
CA MET A 60 -8.74 7.73 8.45
C MET A 60 -8.16 8.56 9.60
N ARG A 61 -6.91 9.01 9.50
CA ARG A 61 -6.28 9.87 10.50
C ARG A 61 -6.97 11.24 10.59
N LEU A 62 -7.33 11.84 9.45
CA LEU A 62 -8.06 13.09 9.37
C LEU A 62 -9.41 13.00 10.11
N PHE A 63 -10.18 11.94 9.85
CA PHE A 63 -11.51 11.75 10.45
C PHE A 63 -11.50 10.94 11.74
N ARG A 64 -10.32 10.70 12.34
CA ARG A 64 -10.17 9.90 13.57
C ARG A 64 -11.10 10.30 14.71
N PRO A 65 -11.36 11.60 14.97
CA PRO A 65 -12.29 12.01 16.04
C PRO A 65 -13.73 11.52 15.85
N LEU A 66 -14.13 11.15 14.62
CA LEU A 66 -15.47 10.66 14.30
C LEU A 66 -15.65 9.16 14.55
N PHE A 67 -14.56 8.41 14.75
CA PHE A 67 -14.64 6.97 14.95
C PHE A 67 -14.87 6.59 16.42
N PRO A 68 -15.62 5.52 16.71
CA PRO A 68 -15.63 4.91 18.04
C PRO A 68 -14.21 4.56 18.47
N ARG A 69 -13.78 5.03 19.65
CA ARG A 69 -12.38 4.99 20.11
C ARG A 69 -11.68 3.64 19.90
N ARG A 70 -12.35 2.54 20.28
CA ARG A 70 -11.79 1.18 20.17
C ARG A 70 -11.69 0.73 18.71
N ARG A 71 -12.82 0.74 18.00
CA ARG A 71 -12.93 0.26 16.62
C ARG A 71 -12.08 1.07 15.64
N GLY A 72 -12.03 2.39 15.79
CA GLY A 72 -11.19 3.25 14.97
C GLY A 72 -9.70 2.98 15.15
N LYS A 73 -9.26 2.69 16.38
CA LYS A 73 -7.87 2.31 16.67
C LYS A 73 -7.53 0.95 16.05
N GLU A 74 -8.40 -0.05 16.20
CA GLU A 74 -8.23 -1.38 15.61
C GLU A 74 -8.12 -1.30 14.08
N LEU A 75 -9.05 -0.60 13.42
CA LEU A 75 -9.02 -0.46 11.96
C LEU A 75 -7.78 0.29 11.45
N LEU A 76 -7.38 1.37 12.12
CA LEU A 76 -6.19 2.11 11.72
C LEU A 76 -4.92 1.25 11.85
N ALA A 77 -4.83 0.43 12.89
CA ALA A 77 -3.70 -0.49 13.07
C ALA A 77 -3.61 -1.53 11.93
N LEU A 78 -4.75 -2.02 11.43
CA LEU A 78 -4.76 -2.94 10.28
C LEU A 78 -4.28 -2.24 8.99
N VAL A 79 -4.69 -1.00 8.77
CA VAL A 79 -4.23 -0.20 7.62
C VAL A 79 -2.74 0.15 7.73
N ASP A 80 -2.24 0.41 8.94
CA ASP A 80 -0.80 0.61 9.20
C ASP A 80 -0.01 -0.66 8.86
N GLN A 81 -0.45 -1.84 9.33
CA GLN A 81 0.18 -3.13 8.98
C GLN A 81 0.22 -3.38 7.48
N LEU A 82 -0.88 -3.10 6.77
CA LEU A 82 -0.94 -3.25 5.31
C LEU A 82 0.05 -2.32 4.61
N ASN A 83 0.14 -1.06 5.05
CA ASN A 83 1.08 -0.11 4.50
C ASN A 83 2.54 -0.55 4.70
N ASP A 84 2.85 -1.11 5.87
CA ASP A 84 4.21 -1.53 6.21
C ASP A 84 4.62 -2.76 5.40
N GLY A 85 3.72 -3.74 5.25
CA GLY A 85 3.94 -4.88 4.36
C GLY A 85 4.16 -4.47 2.90
N LEU A 86 3.37 -3.52 2.40
CA LEU A 86 3.57 -2.95 1.06
C LEU A 86 4.89 -2.17 0.93
N GLY A 87 5.34 -1.55 2.01
CA GLY A 87 6.65 -0.88 2.08
C GLY A 87 7.78 -1.88 1.92
N ALA A 88 7.75 -2.98 2.67
CA ALA A 88 8.79 -4.00 2.61
C ALA A 88 9.00 -4.57 1.20
N VAL A 89 7.92 -4.77 0.43
CA VAL A 89 8.02 -5.20 -0.97
C VAL A 89 8.54 -4.06 -1.86
N ARG A 90 7.94 -2.86 -1.78
CA ARG A 90 8.28 -1.74 -2.67
C ARG A 90 9.71 -1.24 -2.48
N ASP A 91 10.24 -1.32 -1.27
CA ASP A 91 11.61 -0.90 -0.98
C ASP A 91 12.62 -1.76 -1.79
N ARG A 92 12.32 -3.04 -2.01
CA ARG A 92 13.15 -3.93 -2.85
C ARG A 92 13.01 -3.62 -4.34
N ASP A 93 11.82 -3.28 -4.80
CA ASP A 93 11.61 -2.83 -6.18
C ASP A 93 12.46 -1.58 -6.47
N VAL A 94 12.42 -0.59 -5.57
CA VAL A 94 13.15 0.68 -5.72
C VAL A 94 14.67 0.47 -5.66
N LEU A 95 15.15 -0.39 -4.76
CA LEU A 95 16.58 -0.75 -4.72
C LEU A 95 17.04 -1.44 -6.01
N GLY A 96 16.19 -2.29 -6.60
CA GLY A 96 16.44 -2.89 -7.91
C GLY A 96 16.57 -1.83 -9.01
N GLU A 97 15.64 -0.88 -9.07
CA GLU A 97 15.67 0.25 -10.00
C GLU A 97 16.99 1.07 -9.86
N HIS A 98 17.41 1.36 -8.63
CA HIS A 98 18.67 2.07 -8.36
C HIS A 98 19.92 1.26 -8.72
N ALA A 99 19.91 -0.05 -8.52
CA ALA A 99 21.03 -0.91 -8.90
C ALA A 99 21.23 -0.97 -10.41
N GLU A 100 20.16 -1.00 -11.21
CA GLU A 100 20.27 -0.95 -12.67
C GLU A 100 20.82 0.39 -13.16
N ALA A 101 20.43 1.50 -12.51
CA ALA A 101 21.02 2.81 -12.81
C ALA A 101 22.53 2.82 -12.49
N LEU A 102 22.93 2.31 -11.32
CA LEU A 102 24.33 2.25 -10.92
C LEU A 102 25.16 1.35 -11.84
N ARG A 103 24.62 0.21 -12.29
CA ARG A 103 25.27 -0.69 -13.25
C ARG A 103 25.66 0.03 -14.55
N THR A 104 24.85 1.00 -14.96
CA THR A 104 25.12 1.82 -16.16
C THR A 104 26.25 2.82 -15.93
N GLU A 105 26.32 3.40 -14.73
CA GLU A 105 27.29 4.44 -14.39
C GLU A 105 28.65 3.88 -13.92
N VAL A 106 28.65 2.69 -13.30
CA VAL A 106 29.84 2.07 -12.67
C VAL A 106 29.92 0.58 -13.06
N PRO A 107 30.47 0.25 -14.25
CA PRO A 107 30.57 -1.13 -14.73
C PRO A 107 31.36 -2.07 -13.79
N GLU A 108 32.30 -1.56 -13.01
CA GLU A 108 33.09 -2.32 -12.03
C GLU A 108 32.23 -2.87 -10.87
N ALA A 109 31.03 -2.33 -10.67
CA ALA A 109 30.11 -2.77 -9.62
C ALA A 109 29.34 -4.06 -9.99
N GLU A 110 29.46 -4.58 -11.22
CA GLU A 110 28.62 -5.66 -11.75
C GLU A 110 28.53 -6.90 -10.83
N ALA A 111 29.68 -7.38 -10.36
CA ALA A 111 29.74 -8.58 -9.53
C ALA A 111 29.04 -8.37 -8.18
N LEU A 112 29.20 -7.20 -7.56
CA LEU A 112 28.53 -6.83 -6.32
C LEU A 112 27.02 -6.71 -6.54
N LEU A 113 26.60 -6.01 -7.59
CA LEU A 113 25.20 -5.78 -7.90
C LEU A 113 24.46 -7.08 -8.21
N THR A 114 25.09 -8.01 -8.94
CA THR A 114 24.54 -9.36 -9.18
C THR A 114 24.28 -10.09 -7.85
N GLY A 115 25.22 -10.04 -6.91
CA GLY A 115 25.05 -10.66 -5.59
C GLY A 115 23.91 -10.04 -4.78
N LEU A 116 23.84 -8.70 -4.75
CA LEU A 116 22.79 -7.96 -4.04
C LEU A 116 21.40 -8.20 -4.66
N GLN A 117 21.30 -8.26 -5.98
CA GLN A 117 20.04 -8.54 -6.68
C GLN A 117 19.45 -9.90 -6.28
N GLY A 118 20.29 -10.93 -6.12
CA GLY A 118 19.85 -12.23 -5.63
C GLY A 118 19.27 -12.17 -4.21
N VAL A 119 19.96 -11.47 -3.30
CA VAL A 119 19.49 -11.28 -1.91
C VAL A 119 18.18 -10.51 -1.87
N TRP A 120 18.09 -9.38 -2.56
CA TRP A 120 16.88 -8.54 -2.55
C TRP A 120 15.70 -9.20 -3.23
N SER A 121 15.92 -10.01 -4.28
CA SER A 121 14.85 -10.81 -4.90
C SER A 121 14.26 -11.81 -3.91
N GLY A 122 15.11 -12.47 -3.09
CA GLY A 122 14.69 -13.34 -2.01
C GLY A 122 13.88 -12.60 -0.93
N GLU A 123 14.40 -11.46 -0.45
CA GLU A 123 13.72 -10.61 0.56
C GLU A 123 12.37 -10.07 0.06
N ARG A 124 12.32 -9.66 -1.21
CA ARG A 124 11.08 -9.19 -1.86
C ARG A 124 10.04 -10.31 -1.89
N SER A 125 10.46 -11.51 -2.28
CA SER A 125 9.57 -12.69 -2.35
C SER A 125 9.02 -13.07 -0.97
N ALA A 126 9.86 -13.06 0.06
CA ALA A 126 9.42 -13.29 1.44
C ALA A 126 8.41 -12.22 1.90
N SER A 127 8.72 -10.95 1.64
CA SER A 127 7.82 -9.83 1.98
C SER A 127 6.47 -9.91 1.25
N LEU A 128 6.46 -10.38 0.01
CA LEU A 128 5.23 -10.59 -0.76
C LEU A 128 4.37 -11.72 -0.15
N LEU A 129 4.99 -12.82 0.28
CA LEU A 129 4.28 -13.91 0.97
C LEU A 129 3.68 -13.43 2.31
N ASP A 130 4.43 -12.63 3.07
CA ASP A 130 3.93 -12.03 4.32
C ASP A 130 2.74 -11.10 4.06
N LEU A 131 2.82 -10.29 2.99
CA LEU A 131 1.73 -9.41 2.56
C LEU A 131 0.48 -10.21 2.13
N GLN A 132 0.65 -11.29 1.36
CA GLN A 132 -0.43 -12.19 0.99
C GLN A 132 -1.10 -12.81 2.23
N GLY A 133 -0.30 -13.33 3.17
CA GLY A 133 -0.80 -13.88 4.42
C GLY A 133 -1.52 -12.85 5.30
N LEU A 134 -1.02 -11.61 5.35
CA LEU A 134 -1.71 -10.50 6.00
C LEU A 134 -3.07 -10.23 5.36
N TRP A 135 -3.12 -10.14 4.03
CA TRP A 135 -4.35 -9.89 3.30
C TRP A 135 -5.40 -10.99 3.52
N GLU A 136 -4.99 -12.26 3.50
CA GLU A 136 -5.91 -13.37 3.77
C GLU A 136 -6.54 -13.31 5.16
N ARG A 137 -5.76 -12.94 6.18
CA ARG A 137 -6.29 -12.75 7.55
C ARG A 137 -7.31 -11.62 7.59
N LEU A 138 -7.03 -10.50 6.91
CA LEU A 138 -7.95 -9.37 6.81
C LEU A 138 -9.25 -9.77 6.10
N ALA A 139 -9.15 -10.45 4.96
CA ALA A 139 -10.31 -10.90 4.17
C ALA A 139 -11.19 -11.92 4.91
N LYS A 140 -10.62 -12.69 5.85
CA LYS A 140 -11.39 -13.60 6.73
C LYS A 140 -12.06 -12.88 7.90
N THR A 141 -11.52 -11.73 8.32
CA THR A 141 -12.06 -10.94 9.45
C THR A 141 -13.28 -10.10 9.06
N GLU A 142 -13.47 -9.82 7.76
CA GLU A 142 -14.66 -9.11 7.22
C GLU A 142 -15.86 -10.03 6.88
N ARG A 143 -15.78 -11.35 7.16
CA ARG A 143 -16.92 -12.29 7.04
C ARG A 143 -17.59 -12.51 8.40
#